data_AF-A0A4Q9Y1X8-F1
#
_entry.id   AF-A0A4Q9Y1X8-F1
#
_cell.length_a   1.000
_cell.length_b   1.000
_cell.length_c   1.000
_cell.angle_alpha   90.00
_cell.angle_beta   90.00
_cell.angle_gamma   90.00
#
_symmetry.space_group_name_H-M   'P 1'
#
loop_
_entity.id
_entity.type
_entity.pdbx_description
1 polymer ?
#
loop_
_entity_poly.entity_id
_entity_poly.type
_entity_poly.pdbx_seq_one_letter_code
_entity_poly.pdbx_strand_id
1 'polypeptide(L)' 'MKTGKAKAIRFSTLEKICAVLDCQPGDIISYVADK' A
#
# COMPACT_ATOMS: atom_id res chain seq x y z
N MET A 1 -12.42 22.22 -2.04
CA MET A 1 -12.07 20.87 -1.55
C MET A 1 -12.06 19.91 -2.72
N LYS A 2 -10.89 19.58 -3.27
CA LYS A 2 -10.77 18.62 -4.38
C LYS A 2 -10.41 17.28 -3.75
N THR A 3 -11.40 16.43 -3.51
CA THR A 3 -11.20 15.03 -3.13
C THR A 3 -10.63 14.26 -4.32
N GLY A 4 -9.37 14.58 -4.67
CA GLY A 4 -8.55 13.71 -5.49
C GLY A 4 -8.57 12.34 -4.82
N LYS A 5 -8.88 11.30 -5.60
CA LYS A 5 -9.22 9.94 -5.15
C LYS A 5 -8.03 9.25 -4.44
N ALA A 6 -7.65 9.73 -3.27
CA ALA A 6 -6.61 9.14 -2.45
C ALA A 6 -7.16 7.82 -1.91
N LYS A 7 -6.70 6.70 -2.49
CA LYS A 7 -6.98 5.37 -1.97
C LYS A 7 -6.02 5.13 -0.81
N ALA A 8 -6.54 5.08 0.40
CA ALA A 8 -5.79 4.68 1.58
C ALA A 8 -6.04 3.18 1.85
N ILE A 9 -4.98 2.43 2.11
CA ILE A 9 -5.03 1.07 2.62
C ILE A 9 -4.61 1.08 4.09
N ARG A 10 -5.26 0.27 4.93
CA ARG A 10 -4.83 0.10 6.32
C ARG A 10 -3.54 -0.69 6.37
N PHE A 11 -2.60 -0.27 7.21
CA PHE A 11 -1.36 -1.01 7.42
C PHE A 11 -1.63 -2.47 7.83
N SER A 12 -2.62 -2.70 8.69
CA SER A 12 -3.03 -4.05 9.10
C SER A 12 -3.56 -4.94 7.97
N THR A 13 -4.06 -4.35 6.89
CA THR A 13 -4.41 -5.12 5.68
C THR A 13 -3.15 -5.55 4.95
N LEU A 14 -2.15 -4.66 4.86
CA LEU A 14 -0.87 -4.95 4.23
C LEU A 14 -0.09 -6.03 5.01
N GLU A 15 -0.11 -5.97 6.34
CA GLU A 15 0.50 -7.00 7.21
C GLU A 15 -0.09 -8.40 6.98
N LYS A 16 -1.41 -8.49 6.78
CA LYS A 16 -2.05 -9.76 6.47
C LYS A 16 -1.63 -10.33 5.11
N ILE A 17 -1.39 -9.47 4.13
CA ILE A 17 -0.88 -9.87 2.82
C ILE A 17 0.55 -10.40 3.00
N CYS A 18 1.39 -9.68 3.72
CA CYS A 18 2.76 -10.08 4.06
C CYS A 18 2.84 -11.43 4.78
N ALA A 19 1.90 -11.71 5.70
CA ALA A 19 1.85 -12.99 6.41
C ALA A 19 1.60 -14.19 5.49
N VAL A 20 0.97 -13.99 4.34
CA VAL A 20 0.70 -15.06 3.35
C VAL A 20 1.81 -15.17 2.31
N LEU A 21 2.43 -14.04 1.97
CA LEU A 21 3.47 -13.94 0.95
C LEU A 21 4.90 -14.06 1.49
N ASP A 22 5.06 -14.23 2.81
CA ASP A 22 6.36 -14.29 3.50
C ASP A 22 7.27 -13.11 3.15
N CYS A 23 6.71 -11.90 3.16
CA CYS A 23 7.42 -10.66 2.78
C CYS A 23 7.19 -9.54 3.80
N GLN A 24 7.83 -8.38 3.60
CA GLN A 24 7.60 -7.20 4.43
C GLN A 24 6.65 -6.20 3.73
N PRO A 25 5.91 -5.36 4.49
CA PRO A 25 4.99 -4.37 3.90
C PRO A 25 5.72 -3.38 2.98
N GLY A 26 7.00 -3.13 3.23
CA GLY A 26 7.85 -2.32 2.36
C GLY A 26 8.05 -2.92 0.96
N ASP A 27 8.08 -4.25 0.84
CA ASP A 27 8.24 -4.93 -0.47
C ASP A 27 7.05 -4.73 -1.40
N ILE A 28 5.86 -4.45 -0.85
CA ILE A 28 4.61 -4.32 -1.62
C ILE A 28 4.41 -2.88 -2.12
N ILE A 29 4.98 -1.89 -1.43
CA ILE A 29 4.76 -0.48 -1.74
C ILE A 29 5.86 0.01 -2.69
N SER A 30 5.47 0.52 -3.85
CA SER A 30 6.37 1.22 -4.76
C SER A 30 5.83 2.59 -5.10
N TYR A 31 6.70 3.61 -5.05
CA TYR A 31 6.35 4.95 -5.49
C TYR A 31 6.51 5.04 -7.01
N VAL A 32 5.40 5.34 -7.69
CA VAL A 32 5.40 5.63 -9.12
C VAL A 32 5.16 7.13 -9.29
N ALA A 33 6.16 7.83 -9.81
CA ALA A 33 6.02 9.25 -10.16
C ALA A 33 5.05 9.40 -11.34
N ASP A 34 4.08 10.30 -11.22
CA ASP A 34 3.23 10.75 -12.33
C ASP A 34 4.08 11.70 -13.19
N LYS A 35 4.27 11.36 -14.47
CA LYS A 35 5.17 12.08 -15.39
C LYS A 35 4.44 13.19 -16.14
#